data_AF-A0A7K9BJN7-F1
#
_entry.id   AF-A0A7K9BJN7-F1
#
_cell.length_a   1.000
_cell.length_b   1.000
_cell.length_c   1.000
_cell.angle_alpha   90.00
_cell.angle_beta   90.00
_cell.angle_gamma   90.00
#
_symmetry.space_group_name_H-M   'P 1'
#
loop_
_entity.id
_entity.type
_entity.pdbx_description
1 polymer ?
#
loop_
_entity_poly.entity_id
_entity_poly.type
_entity_poly.pdbx_seq_one_letter_code
_entity_poly.pdbx_strand_id
1 'polypeptide(L)'
;LPSQISLEHEILLHPRYFGPNLLNTVKQKLFTEVEGTCTGKYGFVIAVTTIDNIGAGVIQPGRGFVLYPVKYKAIVFRPFKGEVVDAVVTQVNKVGLFTEIGPMSCFISRHSIPSEMEFDPNSNPPCYKTVDE
;
A
#
# COMPACT_ATOMS: atom_id res chain seq x y z
N LEU A 1 -7.23 -5.79 7.90
CA LEU A 1 -7.49 -4.42 8.45
C LEU A 1 -6.19 -3.63 8.59
N PRO A 2 -6.21 -2.28 8.50
CA PRO A 2 -5.00 -1.46 8.68
C PRO A 2 -4.41 -1.62 10.08
N SER A 3 -3.09 -1.69 10.19
CA SER A 3 -2.38 -1.86 11.45
C SER A 3 -1.20 -0.90 11.54
N GLN A 4 -0.87 -0.44 12.74
CA GLN A 4 0.28 0.43 12.96
C GLN A 4 1.49 -0.41 13.40
N ILE A 5 2.60 -0.29 12.68
CA ILE A 5 3.85 -1.00 12.99
C ILE A 5 5.06 -0.07 12.92
N SER A 6 6.14 -0.45 13.61
CA SER A 6 7.45 0.21 13.49
C SER A 6 8.25 -0.41 12.34
N LEU A 7 8.84 0.44 11.51
CA LEU A 7 9.64 0.11 10.35
C LEU A 7 10.99 0.84 10.38
N GLU A 8 11.94 0.33 9.61
CA GLU A 8 13.26 0.92 9.42
C GLU A 8 13.49 1.14 7.93
N HIS A 9 14.02 2.30 7.57
CA HIS A 9 14.38 2.64 6.19
C HIS A 9 15.62 3.53 6.18
N GLU A 10 16.46 3.37 5.16
CA GLU A 10 17.71 4.11 5.01
C GLU A 10 17.57 5.23 3.99
N ILE A 11 17.75 6.47 4.43
CA ILE A 11 17.67 7.65 3.56
C ILE A 11 19.06 8.04 3.09
N LEU A 12 19.30 7.89 1.78
CA LEU A 12 20.53 8.34 1.14
C LEU A 12 20.43 9.82 0.74
N LEU A 13 21.31 10.68 1.23
CA LEU A 13 21.25 12.13 0.98
C LEU A 13 22.55 12.68 0.41
N HIS A 14 22.45 13.51 -0.62
CA HIS A 14 23.59 14.20 -1.23
C HIS A 14 23.99 15.43 -0.38
N PRO A 15 25.30 15.76 -0.26
CA PRO A 15 25.77 16.90 0.55
C PRO A 15 25.17 18.25 0.21
N ARG A 16 24.71 18.44 -1.03
CA ARG A 16 24.00 19.67 -1.46
C ARG A 16 22.76 19.98 -0.61
N TYR A 17 22.16 18.97 0.02
CA TYR A 17 21.00 19.13 0.88
C TYR A 17 21.37 19.30 2.36
N PHE A 18 22.67 19.40 2.69
CA PHE A 18 23.12 19.63 4.05
C PHE A 18 23.00 21.12 4.35
N GLY A 19 22.27 21.45 5.39
CA GLY A 19 21.95 22.82 5.75
C GLY A 19 20.98 22.85 6.91
N PRO A 20 20.44 24.04 7.27
CA PRO A 20 19.56 24.19 8.43
C PRO A 20 18.30 23.32 8.37
N ASN A 21 17.90 22.90 7.16
CA ASN A 21 16.72 22.07 6.93
C ASN A 21 17.01 20.57 6.79
N LEU A 22 18.22 20.10 7.12
CA LEU A 22 18.65 18.71 6.93
C LEU A 22 17.61 17.69 7.41
N LEU A 23 17.15 17.81 8.66
CA LEU A 23 16.18 16.88 9.23
C LEU A 23 14.85 16.93 8.48
N ASN A 24 14.39 18.12 8.11
CA ASN A 24 13.16 18.25 7.32
C ASN A 24 13.31 17.60 5.94
N THR A 25 14.48 17.73 5.31
CA THR A 25 14.75 17.05 4.03
C THR A 25 14.75 15.52 4.19
N VAL A 26 15.33 14.99 5.26
CA VAL A 26 15.28 13.54 5.56
C VAL A 26 13.83 13.08 5.75
N LYS A 27 13.01 13.83 6.50
CA LYS A 27 11.59 13.51 6.71
C LYS A 27 10.80 13.50 5.39
N GLN A 28 10.94 14.54 4.58
CA GLN A 28 10.24 14.64 3.28
C GLN A 28 10.66 13.51 2.34
N LYS A 29 11.95 13.18 2.33
CA LYS A 29 12.48 12.09 1.53
C LYS A 29 11.96 10.74 2.01
N LEU A 30 11.84 10.52 3.33
CA LEU A 30 11.19 9.34 3.88
C LEU A 30 9.75 9.20 3.37
N PHE A 31 8.92 10.23 3.52
CA PHE A 31 7.53 10.17 3.07
C PHE A 31 7.43 9.79 1.59
N THR A 32 8.25 10.43 0.76
CA THR A 32 8.27 10.18 -0.70
C THR A 32 8.73 8.78 -1.05
N GLU A 33 9.68 8.21 -0.30
CA GLU A 33 10.25 6.89 -0.62
C GLU A 33 9.40 5.73 -0.10
N VAL A 34 8.63 5.92 0.97
CA VAL A 34 7.94 4.80 1.64
C VAL A 34 6.42 4.82 1.51
N GLU A 35 5.77 5.98 1.46
CA GLU A 35 4.31 6.03 1.37
C GLU A 35 3.81 5.57 0.00
N GLY A 36 2.77 4.74 0.00
CA GLY A 36 2.23 4.10 -1.21
C GLY A 36 3.03 2.89 -1.70
N THR A 37 4.18 2.57 -1.09
CA THR A 37 4.94 1.37 -1.46
C THR A 37 4.28 0.08 -0.95
N CYS A 38 4.61 -1.05 -1.57
CA CYS A 38 4.12 -2.36 -1.15
C CYS A 38 5.27 -3.37 -1.08
N THR A 39 5.34 -4.12 0.03
CA THR A 39 6.32 -5.19 0.23
C THR A 39 5.61 -6.48 0.65
N GLY A 40 6.12 -7.64 0.24
CA GLY A 40 5.51 -8.92 0.64
C GLY A 40 5.54 -9.19 2.16
N LYS A 41 6.51 -8.59 2.86
CA LYS A 41 6.67 -8.75 4.32
C LYS A 41 5.71 -7.88 5.12
N TYR A 42 5.48 -6.64 4.71
CA TYR A 42 4.72 -5.67 5.50
C TYR A 42 3.39 -5.24 4.86
N GLY A 43 3.14 -5.60 3.60
CA GLY A 43 1.99 -5.15 2.83
C GLY A 43 2.18 -3.74 2.27
N PHE A 44 1.07 -3.05 2.05
CA PHE A 44 1.01 -1.68 1.57
C PHE A 44 1.30 -0.70 2.71
N VAL A 45 2.26 0.21 2.53
CA VAL A 45 2.52 1.32 3.44
C VAL A 45 1.59 2.45 3.07
N ILE A 46 0.58 2.71 3.91
CA ILE A 46 -0.46 3.70 3.63
C ILE A 46 0.04 5.10 3.96
N ALA A 47 0.56 5.29 5.17
CA ALA A 47 1.04 6.58 5.64
C ALA A 47 2.04 6.41 6.79
N VAL A 48 3.03 7.28 6.85
CA VAL A 48 3.91 7.44 8.00
C VAL A 48 3.19 8.26 9.07
N THR A 49 3.13 7.74 10.28
CA THR A 49 2.43 8.39 11.41
C THR A 49 3.38 9.13 12.34
N THR A 50 4.57 8.58 12.57
CA THR A 50 5.55 9.17 13.50
C THR A 50 6.95 8.77 13.05
N ILE A 51 7.91 9.69 13.19
CA ILE A 51 9.34 9.38 13.02
C ILE A 51 9.93 9.34 14.41
N ASP A 52 10.23 8.13 14.89
CA ASP A 52 10.70 7.88 16.25
C ASP A 52 12.16 8.30 16.40
N ASN A 53 13.00 8.03 15.39
CA ASN A 53 14.42 8.35 15.44
C ASN A 53 15.02 8.54 14.04
N ILE A 54 15.91 9.53 13.90
CA ILE A 54 16.83 9.69 12.77
C ILE A 54 18.24 9.45 13.32
N GLY A 55 18.83 8.31 12.96
CA GLY A 55 20.14 7.93 13.44
C GLY A 55 21.27 8.78 12.85
N ALA A 56 22.47 8.62 13.39
CA ALA A 56 23.66 9.30 12.90
C ALA A 56 23.92 8.95 11.44
N GLY A 57 24.18 9.96 10.62
CA GLY A 57 24.48 9.80 9.20
C GLY A 57 25.83 9.13 8.99
N VAL A 58 25.88 8.09 8.17
CA VAL A 58 27.12 7.40 7.78
C VAL A 58 27.54 7.86 6.39
N ILE A 59 28.73 8.46 6.28
CA ILE A 59 29.28 8.89 4.99
C ILE A 59 29.63 7.65 4.16
N GLN A 60 29.10 7.57 2.95
CA GLN A 60 29.45 6.52 2.00
C GLN A 60 30.82 6.80 1.37
N PRO A 61 31.76 5.84 1.44
CA PRO A 61 33.09 5.99 0.85
C PRO A 61 33.01 6.29 -0.65
N GLY A 62 33.83 7.23 -1.13
CA GLY A 62 34.06 7.50 -2.56
C GLY A 62 32.96 8.27 -3.29
N ARG A 63 31.76 8.46 -2.72
CA ARG A 63 30.66 9.19 -3.37
C ARG A 63 30.20 10.44 -2.64
N GLY A 64 30.60 10.61 -1.38
CA GLY A 64 30.25 11.77 -0.55
C GLY A 64 28.79 11.82 -0.08
N PHE A 65 27.95 10.86 -0.46
CA PHE A 65 26.58 10.75 0.07
C PHE A 65 26.62 10.33 1.55
N VAL A 66 25.57 10.67 2.29
CA VAL A 66 25.38 10.25 3.67
C VAL A 66 24.09 9.45 3.78
N LEU A 67 24.17 8.31 4.46
CA LEU A 67 23.05 7.42 4.70
C LEU A 67 22.54 7.63 6.13
N TYR A 68 21.26 7.94 6.28
CA TYR A 68 20.59 8.13 7.57
C TYR A 68 19.65 6.96 7.83
N PRO A 69 19.90 6.10 8.84
CA PRO A 69 18.94 5.09 9.24
C PRO A 69 17.78 5.75 10.00
N VAL A 70 16.55 5.53 9.54
CA VAL A 70 15.35 6.15 10.11
C VAL A 70 14.43 5.07 10.66
N LYS A 71 14.05 5.23 11.94
CA LYS A 71 13.01 4.42 12.59
C LYS A 71 11.72 5.22 12.61
N TYR A 72 10.65 4.65 12.09
CA TYR A 72 9.36 5.32 11.98
C TYR A 72 8.20 4.35 12.20
N LYS A 73 7.03 4.89 12.50
CA LYS A 73 5.77 4.15 12.58
C LYS A 73 4.94 4.44 11.34
N ALA A 74 4.31 3.41 10.80
CA ALA A 74 3.43 3.55 9.65
C ALA A 74 2.14 2.76 9.84
N ILE A 75 1.06 3.27 9.26
CA ILE A 75 -0.15 2.50 9.02
C ILE A 75 0.11 1.65 7.78
N VAL A 76 -0.02 0.34 7.93
CA VAL A 76 0.14 -0.63 6.85
C VAL A 76 -1.13 -1.45 6.65
N PHE A 77 -1.40 -1.81 5.40
CA PHE A 77 -2.46 -2.73 5.03
C PHE A 77 -1.86 -4.02 4.46
N ARG A 78 -2.03 -5.14 5.17
CA ARG A 78 -1.53 -6.45 4.75
C ARG A 78 -2.66 -7.49 4.77
N PRO A 79 -3.21 -7.86 3.60
CA PRO A 79 -4.25 -8.88 3.52
C PRO A 79 -3.68 -10.26 3.87
N PHE A 80 -4.51 -11.16 4.40
CA PHE A 80 -4.13 -12.56 4.63
C PHE A 80 -5.14 -13.55 4.05
N LYS A 81 -4.68 -14.78 3.79
CA LYS A 81 -5.53 -15.83 3.22
C LYS A 81 -6.65 -16.20 4.20
N GLY A 82 -7.90 -16.15 3.73
CA GLY A 82 -9.08 -16.41 4.54
C GLY A 82 -9.57 -15.21 5.35
N GLU A 83 -8.96 -14.03 5.19
CA GLU A 83 -9.51 -12.79 5.74
C GLU A 83 -10.82 -12.44 5.05
N VAL A 84 -11.83 -12.07 5.85
CA VAL A 84 -13.10 -11.52 5.36
C VAL A 84 -13.01 -10.00 5.43
N VAL A 85 -13.20 -9.33 4.29
CA VAL A 85 -13.12 -7.88 4.17
C VAL A 85 -14.22 -7.37 3.24
N ASP A 86 -14.65 -6.15 3.49
CA ASP A 86 -15.53 -5.43 2.56
C ASP A 86 -14.73 -4.93 1.36
N ALA A 87 -15.36 -4.97 0.19
CA ALA A 87 -14.74 -4.56 -1.07
C ALA A 87 -15.73 -3.74 -1.91
N VAL A 88 -15.22 -2.80 -2.69
CA VAL A 88 -16.01 -2.02 -3.65
C VAL A 88 -15.91 -2.67 -5.01
N VAL A 89 -17.04 -3.01 -5.63
CA VAL A 89 -17.05 -3.55 -6.99
C VAL A 89 -16.69 -2.43 -7.98
N THR A 90 -15.64 -2.65 -8.77
CA THR A 90 -15.16 -1.69 -9.78
C THR A 90 -15.50 -2.12 -11.19
N GLN A 91 -15.58 -3.42 -11.46
CA GLN A 91 -16.03 -3.94 -12.74
C GLN A 91 -16.72 -5.30 -12.58
N VAL A 92 -17.81 -5.46 -13.33
CA VAL A 92 -18.55 -6.71 -13.46
C VAL A 92 -18.41 -7.24 -14.88
N ASN A 93 -18.09 -8.53 -15.04
CA ASN A 93 -18.07 -9.18 -16.35
C ASN A 93 -18.34 -10.70 -16.25
N LYS A 94 -18.37 -11.36 -17.40
CA LYS A 94 -18.62 -12.82 -17.48
C LYS A 94 -17.56 -13.70 -16.81
N VAL A 95 -16.34 -13.20 -16.56
CA VAL A 95 -15.29 -14.00 -15.91
C VAL A 95 -15.34 -13.87 -14.38
N GLY A 96 -15.95 -12.81 -13.85
CA GLY A 96 -16.10 -12.59 -12.42
C GLY A 96 -16.31 -11.12 -12.05
N LEU A 97 -15.87 -10.78 -10.84
CA LEU A 97 -15.92 -9.43 -10.27
C LEU A 97 -14.50 -8.91 -10.05
N PHE A 98 -14.23 -7.71 -10.53
CA PHE A 98 -13.08 -6.92 -10.06
C PHE A 98 -13.56 -6.00 -8.95
N THR A 99 -12.81 -6.01 -7.86
CA THR A 99 -13.12 -5.25 -6.66
C THR A 99 -11.87 -4.56 -6.14
N GLU A 100 -12.07 -3.50 -5.37
CA GLU A 100 -11.00 -2.79 -4.66
C GLU A 100 -11.22 -2.87 -3.15
N ILE A 101 -10.14 -3.18 -2.42
CA ILE A 101 -10.07 -3.18 -0.97
C ILE A 101 -8.96 -2.19 -0.59
N GLY A 102 -9.35 -0.93 -0.43
CA GLY A 102 -8.39 0.16 -0.28
C GLY A 102 -7.41 0.18 -1.47
N PRO A 103 -6.08 0.06 -1.27
CA PRO A 103 -5.09 0.10 -2.35
C PRO A 103 -4.96 -1.22 -3.12
N MET A 104 -5.68 -2.28 -2.74
CA MET A 104 -5.54 -3.61 -3.34
C MET A 104 -6.67 -3.91 -4.33
N SER A 105 -6.31 -4.32 -5.54
CA SER A 105 -7.26 -4.95 -6.47
C SER A 105 -7.45 -6.42 -6.13
N CYS A 106 -8.69 -6.87 -6.07
CA CYS A 106 -9.07 -8.26 -5.82
C CYS A 106 -10.01 -8.76 -6.92
N PHE A 107 -9.74 -9.97 -7.42
CA PHE A 107 -10.55 -10.62 -8.43
C PHE A 107 -11.29 -11.82 -7.82
N ILE A 108 -12.61 -11.83 -7.97
CA ILE A 108 -13.48 -12.95 -7.58
C ILE A 108 -13.89 -13.66 -8.85
N SER A 109 -13.36 -14.87 -9.07
CA SER A 109 -13.73 -15.69 -10.23
C SER A 109 -15.20 -16.09 -10.17
N ARG A 110 -15.86 -16.18 -11.34
CA ARG A 110 -17.22 -16.76 -11.47
C ARG A 110 -17.37 -18.12 -10.78
N HIS A 111 -16.31 -18.94 -10.75
CA HIS A 111 -16.31 -20.25 -10.09
C HIS A 111 -16.33 -20.18 -8.56
N SER A 112 -16.01 -19.01 -7.99
CA SER A 112 -16.08 -18.72 -6.55
C SER A 112 -17.36 -17.99 -6.16
N ILE A 113 -18.20 -17.62 -7.13
CA ILE A 113 -19.51 -16.99 -6.91
C ILE A 113 -20.57 -18.11 -6.89
N PRO A 114 -21.58 -18.05 -5.99
CA PRO A 114 -22.67 -19.01 -5.95
C PRO A 114 -23.34 -19.24 -7.32
N SER A 115 -23.90 -20.43 -7.53
CA SER A 115 -24.49 -20.84 -8.82
C SER A 115 -25.65 -19.95 -9.25
N GLU A 116 -26.48 -19.57 -8.29
CA GLU A 116 -27.70 -18.77 -8.39
C GLU A 116 -27.48 -17.31 -8.84
N MET A 117 -26.25 -16.80 -8.79
CA MET A 117 -25.90 -15.47 -9.29
C MET A 117 -25.45 -15.58 -10.75
N GLU A 118 -26.26 -15.06 -11.67
CA GLU A 118 -26.00 -15.10 -13.11
C GLU A 118 -25.54 -13.75 -13.63
N PHE A 119 -24.57 -13.77 -14.56
CA PHE A 119 -24.08 -12.55 -15.20
C PHE A 119 -25.07 -12.09 -16.28
N ASP A 120 -25.57 -10.87 -16.14
CA ASP A 120 -26.43 -10.22 -17.12
C ASP A 120 -25.68 -9.08 -17.84
N PRO A 121 -25.28 -9.27 -19.11
CA PRO A 121 -24.65 -8.22 -19.91
C PRO A 121 -25.63 -7.18 -20.45
N ASN A 122 -26.94 -7.48 -20.44
CA ASN A 122 -27.97 -6.62 -21.02
C ASN A 122 -28.54 -5.63 -19.99
N SER A 123 -28.35 -5.90 -18.70
CA SER A 123 -28.57 -4.92 -17.64
C SER A 123 -27.68 -3.68 -17.84
N ASN A 124 -28.19 -2.51 -17.44
CA ASN A 124 -27.47 -1.24 -17.53
C ASN A 124 -27.38 -0.58 -16.14
N PRO A 125 -26.27 -0.75 -15.40
CA PRO A 125 -25.00 -1.38 -15.81
C PRO A 125 -25.03 -2.93 -15.78
N PRO A 126 -24.09 -3.61 -16.46
CA PRO A 126 -23.93 -5.07 -16.36
C PRO A 126 -23.75 -5.52 -14.91
N CYS A 127 -24.40 -6.61 -14.52
CA CYS A 127 -24.46 -7.04 -13.12
C CYS A 127 -24.45 -8.57 -12.96
N TYR A 128 -24.30 -9.02 -11.71
CA TYR A 128 -24.70 -10.36 -11.30
C TYR A 128 -26.00 -10.25 -10.50
N LYS A 129 -26.99 -11.08 -10.83
CA LYS A 129 -28.29 -11.09 -10.15
C LYS A 129 -28.86 -12.51 -10.04
N THR A 130 -29.82 -12.70 -9.15
CA THR A 130 -30.58 -13.95 -9.05
C THR A 130 -31.65 -14.04 -10.13
N VAL A 131 -32.09 -15.25 -10.45
CA VAL A 131 -33.15 -15.49 -11.47
C VAL A 131 -34.49 -14.83 -11.08
N ASP A 132 -34.73 -14.66 -9.78
CA ASP A 132 -35.96 -14.08 -9.25
C ASP A 132 -36.01 -12.54 -9.28
N GLU A 133 -34.93 -11.89 -9.76
CA GLU A 133 -34.79 -10.42 -9.93
C GLU A 133 -34.61 -10.02 -11.40
#